data_AF-A0A365YF66-F1
#
_entry.id   AF-A0A365YF66-F1
#
_cell.length_a   1.000
_cell.length_b   1.000
_cell.length_c   1.000
_cell.angle_alpha   90.00
_cell.angle_beta   90.00
_cell.angle_gamma   90.00
#
_symmetry.space_group_name_H-M   'P 1'
#
loop_
_entity.id
_entity.type
_entity.pdbx_description
1 polymer ?
#
loop_
_entity_poly.entity_id
_entity_poly.type
_entity_poly.pdbx_seq_one_letter_code
_entity_poly.pdbx_strand_id
1 'polypeptide(L)'
;MDLFLDVLVAVLLILGCLMSLIAGIGLLTFPDMLTRMHAATKPQVLGFLLIFAGLAIHLRSWTVIPVLVLAWAMQLLTAPVSAHMIGRAGYRTKHAAKETLYSDELRQVVEKVSSAPHTGTVPEIDPQETGPDAK
;
A
#
# COMPACT_ATOMS: atom_id res chain seq x y z
N MET A 1 -38.52 2.67 -9.60
CA MET A 1 -37.45 2.57 -8.57
C MET A 1 -36.15 2.05 -9.17
N ASP A 2 -36.21 1.32 -10.28
CA ASP A 2 -35.04 0.73 -10.94
C ASP A 2 -34.14 1.78 -11.60
N LEU A 3 -34.70 2.83 -12.23
CA LEU A 3 -33.88 3.92 -12.80
C LEU A 3 -32.93 4.58 -11.79
N PHE A 4 -33.41 4.81 -10.56
CA PHE A 4 -32.56 5.40 -9.50
C PHE A 4 -31.41 4.45 -9.12
N LEU A 5 -31.70 3.16 -9.00
CA LEU A 5 -30.67 2.15 -8.71
C LEU A 5 -29.68 2.00 -9.87
N ASP A 6 -30.15 2.05 -11.12
CA ASP A 6 -29.29 1.98 -12.30
C ASP A 6 -28.35 3.18 -12.38
N VAL A 7 -28.85 4.39 -12.11
CA VAL A 7 -28.02 5.60 -12.03
C VAL A 7 -27.01 5.50 -10.89
N LEU A 8 -27.44 5.02 -9.71
CA LEU A 8 -26.55 4.83 -8.57
C LEU A 8 -25.43 3.84 -8.91
N VAL A 9 -25.75 2.68 -9.48
CA VAL A 9 -24.78 1.68 -9.93
C VAL A 9 -23.82 2.27 -10.95
N ALA A 10 -24.33 3.01 -11.95
CA ALA A 10 -23.50 3.64 -12.96
C ALA A 10 -22.48 4.62 -12.34
N VAL A 11 -22.92 5.46 -11.40
CA VAL A 11 -22.04 6.40 -10.69
C VAL A 11 -20.98 5.66 -9.87
N LEU A 12 -21.36 4.60 -9.15
CA LEU A 12 -20.43 3.78 -8.38
C LEU A 12 -19.35 3.14 -9.27
N LEU A 13 -19.76 2.57 -10.41
CA LEU A 13 -18.84 1.95 -11.36
C LEU A 13 -17.90 2.98 -11.99
N ILE A 14 -18.42 4.13 -12.42
CA ILE A 14 -17.61 5.20 -13.01
C ILE A 14 -16.58 5.73 -12.02
N LEU A 15 -17.00 6.04 -10.79
CA LEU A 15 -16.09 6.50 -9.73
C LEU A 15 -15.05 5.44 -9.38
N GLY A 16 -15.45 4.16 -9.27
CA GLY A 16 -14.53 3.07 -9.01
C GLY A 16 -13.48 2.91 -10.12
N CYS A 17 -13.89 3.04 -11.39
CA CYS A 17 -12.99 2.98 -12.54
C CYS A 17 -12.02 4.18 -12.57
N LEU A 18 -12.51 5.38 -12.27
CA LEU A 18 -11.69 6.59 -12.09
C LEU A 18 -10.64 6.42 -10.99
N MET A 19 -11.01 5.85 -9.85
CA MET A 19 -10.08 5.59 -8.75
C MET A 19 -9.00 4.56 -9.13
N SER A 20 -9.38 3.51 -9.87
CA SER A 20 -8.44 2.52 -10.41
C SER A 20 -7.46 3.15 -11.41
N LEU A 21 -7.96 4.05 -12.27
CA LEU A 21 -7.13 4.81 -13.19
C LEU A 21 -6.14 5.72 -12.45
N ILE A 22 -6.61 6.45 -11.42
CA ILE A 22 -5.77 7.31 -10.59
C ILE A 22 -4.69 6.50 -9.86
N ALA A 23 -5.01 5.30 -9.35
CA ALA A 23 -4.03 4.40 -8.76
C ALA A 23 -2.92 4.03 -9.76
N GLY A 24 -3.30 3.70 -11.00
CA GLY A 24 -2.35 3.40 -12.08
C GLY A 24 -1.49 4.59 -12.47
N ILE A 25 -2.09 5.78 -12.60
CA ILE A 25 -1.35 7.01 -12.91
C ILE A 25 -0.40 7.36 -11.76
N GLY A 26 -0.87 7.31 -10.51
CA GLY A 26 -0.03 7.56 -9.32
C GLY A 26 1.18 6.64 -9.28
N LEU A 27 1.02 5.37 -9.64
CA LEU A 27 2.14 4.42 -9.73
C LEU A 27 3.22 4.85 -10.75
N LEU A 28 2.86 5.56 -11.81
CA LEU A 28 3.79 6.01 -12.85
C LEU A 28 4.34 7.41 -12.57
N THR A 29 3.60 8.27 -11.87
CA THR A 29 3.97 9.67 -11.65
C THR A 29 4.95 9.86 -10.49
N PHE A 30 4.84 9.08 -9.41
CA PHE A 30 5.69 9.31 -8.23
C PHE A 30 7.12 8.78 -8.44
N PRO A 31 8.16 9.56 -8.08
CA PRO A 31 9.56 9.16 -8.29
C PRO A 31 10.08 8.19 -7.22
N ASP A 32 9.58 8.29 -5.98
CA ASP A 32 9.97 7.44 -4.86
C ASP A 32 9.06 6.21 -4.72
N MET A 33 9.67 5.07 -4.39
CA MET A 33 9.01 3.78 -4.26
C MET A 33 7.97 3.71 -3.14
N LEU A 34 8.25 4.27 -1.95
CA LEU A 34 7.27 4.30 -0.85
C LEU A 34 6.06 5.15 -1.24
N THR A 35 6.32 6.30 -1.86
CA THR A 35 5.30 7.22 -2.37
C THR A 35 4.45 6.56 -3.47
N ARG A 36 5.07 5.81 -4.39
CA ARG A 36 4.40 5.01 -5.42
C ARG A 36 3.48 3.95 -4.83
N MET A 37 3.96 3.21 -3.83
CA MET A 37 3.16 2.16 -3.17
C MET A 37 1.94 2.74 -2.48
N HIS A 38 2.10 3.85 -1.78
CA HIS A 38 1.03 4.52 -1.07
C HIS A 38 -0.01 5.13 -2.03
N ALA A 39 0.45 5.76 -3.10
CA ALA A 39 -0.39 6.33 -4.15
C ALA A 39 -1.12 5.27 -4.97
N ALA A 40 -0.53 4.10 -5.19
CA ALA A 40 -1.16 3.01 -5.94
C ALA A 40 -2.17 2.23 -5.08
N THR A 41 -1.91 2.03 -3.80
CA THR A 41 -2.76 1.17 -2.96
C THR A 41 -4.01 1.88 -2.45
N LYS A 42 -3.93 3.14 -2.02
CA LYS A 42 -5.07 3.85 -1.40
C LYS A 42 -6.26 4.06 -2.33
N PRO A 43 -6.10 4.65 -3.54
CA PRO A 43 -7.22 4.81 -4.46
C PRO A 43 -7.71 3.45 -4.96
N GLN A 44 -6.83 2.45 -5.08
CA GLN A 44 -7.20 1.13 -5.58
C GLN A 44 -8.15 0.38 -4.64
N VAL A 45 -7.90 0.39 -3.33
CA VAL A 45 -8.78 -0.26 -2.34
C VAL A 45 -10.18 0.39 -2.37
N LEU A 46 -10.22 1.72 -2.47
CA LEU A 46 -11.48 2.45 -2.59
C LEU A 46 -12.19 2.12 -3.92
N GLY A 47 -11.46 2.10 -5.04
CA GLY A 47 -12.00 1.76 -6.35
C GLY A 47 -12.64 0.36 -6.40
N PHE A 48 -11.96 -0.64 -5.84
CA PHE A 48 -12.50 -2.00 -5.70
C PHE A 48 -13.77 -2.04 -4.85
N LEU A 49 -13.79 -1.32 -3.72
CA LEU A 49 -14.96 -1.24 -2.87
C LEU A 49 -16.17 -0.66 -3.62
N LEU A 50 -15.98 0.43 -4.37
CA LEU A 50 -17.05 1.06 -5.14
C LEU A 50 -17.58 0.14 -6.26
N ILE A 51 -16.69 -0.52 -6.99
CA ILE A 51 -17.07 -1.44 -8.07
C ILE A 51 -17.87 -2.62 -7.51
N PHE A 52 -17.40 -3.23 -6.41
CA PHE A 52 -18.08 -4.37 -5.82
C PHE A 52 -19.40 -3.98 -5.14
N ALA A 53 -19.48 -2.80 -4.53
CA ALA A 53 -20.75 -2.28 -4.02
C ALA A 53 -21.77 -2.08 -5.16
N GLY A 54 -21.35 -1.49 -6.29
CA GLY A 54 -22.20 -1.33 -7.47
C GLY A 54 -22.64 -2.68 -8.04
N LEU A 55 -21.73 -3.64 -8.13
CA LEU A 55 -22.02 -4.98 -8.63
C LEU A 55 -22.96 -5.77 -7.71
N ALA A 56 -22.82 -5.64 -6.39
CA ALA A 56 -23.72 -6.26 -5.42
C ALA A 56 -25.15 -5.71 -5.54
N ILE A 57 -25.30 -4.40 -5.75
CA ILE A 57 -26.61 -3.75 -5.97
C ILE A 57 -27.21 -4.16 -7.31
N HIS A 58 -26.40 -4.26 -8.37
CA HIS A 58 -26.86 -4.59 -9.72
C HIS A 58 -27.32 -6.06 -9.83
N LEU A 59 -26.50 -7.00 -9.33
CA LEU A 59 -26.78 -8.43 -9.47
C LEU A 59 -27.84 -8.91 -8.49
N ARG A 60 -27.98 -8.28 -7.32
CA ARG A 60 -28.99 -8.62 -6.28
C ARG A 60 -29.07 -10.13 -5.97
N SER A 61 -27.98 -10.85 -6.18
CA SER A 61 -27.91 -12.31 -6.07
C SER A 61 -27.15 -12.69 -4.81
N TRP A 62 -27.82 -13.44 -3.93
CA TRP A 62 -27.24 -13.89 -2.67
C TRP A 62 -26.02 -14.80 -2.85
N THR A 63 -25.92 -15.49 -3.99
CA THR A 63 -24.79 -16.35 -4.35
C THR A 63 -23.53 -15.54 -4.67
N VAL A 64 -23.69 -14.32 -5.18
CA VAL A 64 -22.57 -13.50 -5.69
C VAL A 64 -21.94 -12.66 -4.58
N ILE A 65 -22.73 -12.17 -3.62
CA ILE A 65 -22.25 -11.37 -2.48
C ILE A 65 -21.06 -12.00 -1.74
N PRO A 66 -21.08 -13.28 -1.32
CA PRO A 66 -19.95 -13.88 -0.60
C PRO A 66 -18.68 -13.95 -1.47
N VAL A 67 -18.81 -14.13 -2.78
CA VAL A 67 -17.66 -14.14 -3.71
C VAL A 67 -17.04 -12.75 -3.80
N LEU A 68 -17.84 -11.69 -3.90
CA LEU A 68 -17.37 -10.29 -3.92
C LEU A 68 -16.66 -9.93 -2.60
N VAL A 69 -17.26 -10.30 -1.47
CA VAL A 69 -16.68 -10.04 -0.14
C VAL A 69 -15.34 -10.78 0.00
N LEU A 70 -15.29 -12.06 -0.41
CA LEU A 70 -14.05 -12.84 -0.36
C LEU A 70 -12.98 -12.23 -1.27
N ALA A 71 -13.33 -11.83 -2.50
CA ALA A 71 -12.41 -11.18 -3.41
C ALA A 71 -11.87 -9.85 -2.84
N TRP A 72 -12.71 -9.06 -2.18
CA TRP A 72 -12.30 -7.81 -1.54
C TRP A 72 -11.39 -8.06 -0.33
N ALA A 73 -11.72 -9.04 0.50
CA ALA A 73 -10.89 -9.45 1.63
C ALA A 73 -9.52 -9.96 1.17
N MET A 74 -9.48 -10.77 0.10
CA MET A 74 -8.23 -11.24 -0.51
C MET A 74 -7.40 -10.07 -1.06
N GLN A 75 -8.04 -9.06 -1.68
CA GLN A 75 -7.36 -7.85 -2.14
C GLN A 75 -6.73 -7.08 -0.98
N LEU A 76 -7.44 -6.95 0.15
CA LEU A 76 -6.93 -6.30 1.37
C LEU A 76 -5.78 -7.04 2.02
N LEU A 77 -5.71 -8.37 1.89
CA LEU A 77 -4.57 -9.17 2.36
C LEU A 77 -3.38 -9.09 1.39
N THR A 78 -3.65 -9.10 0.08
CA THR A 78 -2.63 -9.12 -0.96
C THR A 78 -1.86 -7.81 -1.03
N ALA A 79 -2.54 -6.67 -0.85
CA ALA A 79 -1.93 -5.35 -0.90
C ALA A 79 -0.79 -5.15 0.13
N PRO A 80 -0.97 -5.38 1.45
CA PRO A 80 0.09 -5.21 2.44
C PRO A 80 1.22 -6.24 2.30
N VAL A 81 0.91 -7.48 1.93
CA VAL A 81 1.94 -8.50 1.69
C VAL A 81 2.82 -8.11 0.52
N SER A 82 2.21 -7.70 -0.60
CA SER A 82 2.94 -7.20 -1.78
C SER A 82 3.75 -5.96 -1.42
N ALA A 83 3.16 -5.04 -0.66
CA ALA A 83 3.84 -3.83 -0.22
C ALA A 83 5.07 -4.15 0.63
N HIS A 84 4.95 -5.08 1.57
CA HIS A 84 6.06 -5.49 2.42
C HIS A 84 7.19 -6.16 1.62
N MET A 85 6.85 -7.06 0.68
CA MET A 85 7.83 -7.70 -0.21
C MET A 85 8.55 -6.68 -1.10
N ILE A 86 7.79 -5.76 -1.70
CA ILE A 86 8.32 -4.68 -2.53
C ILE A 86 9.26 -3.82 -1.67
N GLY A 87 8.81 -3.34 -0.51
CA GLY A 87 9.61 -2.55 0.45
C GLY A 87 10.95 -3.19 0.80
N ARG A 88 10.94 -4.48 1.18
CA ARG A 88 12.17 -5.24 1.50
C ARG A 88 13.09 -5.38 0.29
N ALA A 89 12.54 -5.63 -0.89
CA ALA A 89 13.32 -5.74 -2.12
C ALA A 89 13.97 -4.39 -2.49
N GLY A 90 13.21 -3.30 -2.44
CA GLY A 90 13.70 -1.96 -2.77
C GLY A 90 14.77 -1.42 -1.83
N TYR A 91 14.65 -1.73 -0.53
CA TYR A 91 15.70 -1.41 0.44
C TYR A 91 17.00 -2.15 0.11
N ARG A 92 16.91 -3.44 -0.24
CA ARG A 92 18.08 -4.28 -0.58
C ARG A 92 18.75 -3.89 -1.89
N THR A 93 18.00 -3.41 -2.88
CA THR A 93 18.55 -2.97 -4.18
C THR A 93 19.12 -1.55 -4.15
N LYS A 94 19.17 -0.88 -2.98
CA LYS A 94 19.62 0.53 -2.82
C LYS A 94 18.83 1.54 -3.66
N HIS A 95 17.64 1.17 -4.13
CA HIS A 95 16.71 2.06 -4.85
C HIS A 95 15.66 2.69 -3.92
N ALA A 96 15.69 2.38 -2.62
CA ALA A 96 14.96 3.16 -1.62
C ALA A 96 15.45 4.61 -1.68
N ALA A 97 14.53 5.57 -1.79
CA ALA A 97 14.85 6.97 -2.05
C ALA A 97 15.64 7.61 -0.90
N LYS A 98 16.95 7.41 -0.93
CA LYS A 98 17.90 7.97 0.03
C LYS A 98 17.90 9.49 0.02
N GLU A 99 17.53 10.12 -1.08
CA GLU A 99 17.53 11.59 -1.21
C GLU A 99 16.26 12.25 -0.68
N THR A 100 15.14 11.52 -0.55
CA THR A 100 13.87 12.10 -0.03
C THR A 100 13.56 11.69 1.40
N LEU A 101 14.34 10.77 1.99
CA LEU A 101 14.18 10.39 3.39
C LEU A 101 14.82 11.43 4.32
N TYR A 102 14.02 12.04 5.19
CA TYR A 102 14.51 12.94 6.24
C TYR A 102 15.21 12.17 7.38
N SER A 103 14.72 10.98 7.75
CA SER A 103 15.41 10.05 8.66
C SER A 103 15.28 8.60 8.16
N ASP A 104 16.37 7.84 8.30
CA ASP A 104 16.45 6.40 8.01
C ASP A 104 16.99 5.65 9.23
N GLU A 105 16.12 5.50 10.25
CA GLU A 105 16.41 4.75 11.48
C GLU A 105 16.78 3.28 11.18
N LEU A 106 16.22 2.70 10.11
CA LEU A 106 16.50 1.32 9.73
C LEU A 106 17.95 1.13 9.30
N ARG A 107 18.52 2.10 8.58
CA ARG A 107 19.93 2.05 8.16
C ARG A 107 20.88 2.06 9.34
N GLN A 108 20.61 2.88 10.35
CA GLN A 108 21.43 2.94 11.56
C GLN A 108 21.48 1.57 12.25
N VAL A 109 20.32 0.90 12.37
CA VAL A 109 20.24 -0.46 12.95
C VAL A 109 21.04 -1.46 12.12
N VAL A 110 20.91 -1.45 10.79
CA VAL A 110 21.61 -2.39 9.89
C VAL A 110 23.13 -2.20 9.96
N GLU A 111 23.61 -0.96 10.01
CA GLU A 111 25.04 -0.63 10.08
C GLU A 111 25.65 -1.02 11.43
N LYS A 112 24.92 -0.79 12.53
CA LYS A 112 25.33 -1.19 13.88
C LYS A 112 25.39 -2.71 14.05
N VAL A 113 24.42 -3.45 13.49
CA VAL A 113 24.42 -4.93 13.47
C VAL A 113 25.54 -5.48 12.60
N SER A 114 25.84 -4.84 11.46
CA SER A 114 26.91 -5.28 10.55
C SER A 114 28.31 -5.01 11.11
N SER A 115 28.45 -3.97 11.94
CA SER A 115 29.73 -3.56 12.55
C SER A 115 29.99 -4.25 13.89
N ALA A 116 28.96 -4.84 14.51
CA ALA A 116 29.10 -5.60 15.74
C ALA A 116 29.82 -6.95 15.49
N PRO A 117 30.71 -7.39 16.40
CA PRO A 117 31.29 -8.73 16.34
C PRO A 117 30.20 -9.80 16.22
N HIS A 118 30.43 -10.86 15.41
CA HIS A 118 29.48 -11.95 15.19
C HIS A 118 29.31 -12.88 16.40
N THR A 119 29.03 -12.30 17.58
CA THR A 119 28.89 -13.00 18.86
C THR A 119 27.43 -13.40 19.14
N GLY A 120 26.48 -13.05 18.26
CA GLY A 120 25.06 -13.41 18.37
C GLY A 120 24.22 -12.49 19.27
N THR A 121 24.81 -11.43 19.82
CA THR A 121 24.13 -10.44 20.65
C THR A 121 23.61 -9.28 19.79
N VAL A 122 22.31 -8.96 19.91
CA VAL A 122 21.71 -7.78 19.26
C VAL A 122 22.26 -6.51 19.93
N PRO A 123 22.86 -5.56 19.20
CA PRO A 123 23.35 -4.31 19.78
C PRO A 123 22.20 -3.50 20.42
N GLU A 124 22.41 -3.02 21.64
CA GLU A 124 21.47 -2.13 22.31
C GLU A 124 21.48 -0.74 21.63
N ILE A 125 20.30 -0.22 21.29
CA ILE A 125 20.13 1.07 20.63
C ILE A 125 19.64 2.07 21.67
N ASP A 126 20.50 3.04 22.02
CA ASP A 126 20.17 4.12 22.95
C ASP A 126 19.35 5.21 22.21
N PRO A 127 18.10 5.49 22.63
CA PRO A 127 17.26 6.54 22.05
C PRO A 127 17.83 7.97 22.15
N GLN A 128 18.86 8.19 22.97
CA GLN A 128 19.53 9.50 23.10
C GLN A 128 20.60 9.74 22.01
N GLU A 129 21.10 8.69 21.34
CA GLU A 129 22.11 8.77 20.29
C GLU A 129 21.50 9.14 18.91
N THR A 130 20.17 9.09 18.78
CA THR A 130 19.40 9.19 17.53
C THR A 130 18.81 10.57 17.25
N GLY A 131 19.14 11.59 18.04
CA GLY A 131 18.66 12.97 17.84
C GLY A 131 19.41 13.71 16.72
N PRO A 132 18.82 14.75 16.10
CA PRO A 132 19.41 15.52 14.99
C PRO A 132 20.75 16.23 15.32
N ASP A 133 21.22 16.14 16.56
CA ASP A 133 22.48 16.70 17.05
C ASP A 133 23.65 15.70 17.03
N ALA A 134 23.44 14.45 16.61
CA ALA A 134 24.50 13.47 16.41
C ALA A 134 25.30 13.81 15.14
N LYS A 135 26.38 14.56 15.36
CA LYS A 135 27.41 14.95 14.37
C LYS A 135 27.90 13.80 13.49
#